data_AF-A0AA38FNW3-F1
#
_entry.id   AF-A0AA38FNW3-F1
#
_cell.length_a   1.000
_cell.length_b   1.000
_cell.length_c   1.000
_cell.angle_alpha   90.00
_cell.angle_beta   90.00
_cell.angle_gamma   90.00
#
_symmetry.space_group_name_H-M   'P 1'
#
loop_
_entity.id
_entity.type
_entity.pdbx_description
1 polymer ?
#
loop_
_entity_poly.entity_id
_entity_poly.type
_entity_poly.pdbx_seq_one_letter_code
_entity_poly.pdbx_strand_id
1 'polypeptide(L)'
;ATSKSATGYSPFQLAYGIDPVLPIEFDIPTVRVMENERMDKSDSVKERLVHLHLLEEMREIAKDTRYKKKMKQKEYFDQKIRWSPFH
;
A
#
# COMPACT_ATOMS: atom_id res chain seq x y z
N ALA A 1 3.05 -1.02 8.93
CA ALA A 1 3.76 -1.62 7.78
C ALA A 1 4.71 -0.61 7.14
N THR A 2 5.72 -1.04 6.38
CA THR A 2 6.59 -0.12 5.65
C THR A 2 6.04 0.11 4.24
N SER A 3 5.69 1.35 3.92
CA SER A 3 5.26 1.73 2.58
C SER A 3 6.43 1.72 1.60
N LYS A 4 6.19 1.30 0.35
CA LYS A 4 7.18 1.45 -0.71
C LYS A 4 7.15 2.89 -1.19
N SER A 5 8.29 3.58 -1.21
CA SER A 5 8.40 4.94 -1.77
C SER A 5 8.07 5.01 -3.28
N ALA A 6 7.90 3.88 -3.96
CA ALA A 6 7.47 3.80 -5.35
C ALA A 6 5.95 3.89 -5.52
N THR A 7 5.17 3.44 -4.54
CA THR A 7 3.70 3.33 -4.64
C THR A 7 2.95 3.99 -3.50
N GLY A 8 3.62 4.36 -2.41
CA GLY A 8 2.99 4.92 -1.20
C GLY A 8 2.30 3.88 -0.31
N TYR A 9 2.02 2.69 -0.84
CA TYR A 9 1.40 1.58 -0.11
C TYR A 9 2.41 0.52 0.31
N SER A 10 2.13 -0.16 1.43
CA SER A 10 2.86 -1.37 1.81
C SER A 10 2.38 -2.58 1.00
N PRO A 11 3.23 -3.60 0.78
CA PRO A 11 2.80 -4.85 0.14
C PRO A 11 1.62 -5.52 0.85
N PHE A 12 1.56 -5.41 2.18
CA PHE A 12 0.47 -5.97 2.98
C PHE A 12 -0.87 -5.27 2.69
N GLN A 13 -0.88 -3.94 2.63
CA GLN A 13 -2.06 -3.16 2.25
C GLN A 13 -2.56 -3.53 0.84
N LEU A 14 -1.67 -3.77 -0.12
CA LEU A 14 -2.07 -4.18 -1.48
C LEU A 14 -2.55 -5.64 -1.57
N ALA A 15 -2.16 -6.49 -0.62
CA ALA A 15 -2.63 -7.86 -0.54
C ALA A 15 -3.99 -7.94 0.18
N TYR A 16 -4.14 -7.25 1.31
CA TYR A 16 -5.25 -7.43 2.23
C TYR A 16 -6.19 -6.23 2.37
N GLY A 17 -5.86 -5.05 1.83
CA GLY A 17 -6.70 -3.84 1.88
C GLY A 17 -6.67 -3.07 3.19
N ILE A 18 -5.86 -3.50 4.16
CA ILE A 18 -5.74 -2.88 5.49
C ILE A 18 -4.28 -2.90 5.94
N ASP A 19 -3.95 -2.09 6.93
CA ASP A 19 -2.67 -2.19 7.62
C ASP A 19 -2.63 -3.42 8.55
N PRO A 20 -1.47 -4.09 8.66
CA PRO A 20 -1.33 -5.20 9.57
C PRO A 20 -1.45 -4.72 11.02
N VAL A 21 -1.97 -5.59 11.88
CA VAL A 21 -1.88 -5.47 13.33
C VAL A 21 -0.51 -5.98 13.75
N LEU A 22 0.30 -5.13 14.38
CA LEU A 22 1.63 -5.53 14.84
C LEU A 22 1.52 -6.42 16.08
N PRO A 23 2.45 -7.37 16.31
CA PRO A 23 2.43 -8.24 17.48
C PRO A 23 2.32 -7.49 18.82
N ILE A 24 3.05 -6.37 18.97
CA ILE A 24 3.02 -5.53 20.18
C ILE A 24 1.64 -4.92 20.47
N GLU A 25 0.78 -4.78 19.46
CA GLU A 25 -0.58 -4.26 19.63
C GLU A 25 -1.51 -5.28 20.32
N PHE A 26 -1.12 -6.55 20.37
CA PHE A 26 -1.83 -7.56 21.17
C PHE A 26 -1.37 -7.55 22.63
N ASP A 27 -0.08 -7.28 22.89
CA ASP A 27 0.46 -7.14 24.25
C ASP A 27 -0.01 -5.84 24.91
N ILE A 28 -0.08 -4.76 24.12
CA ILE A 28 -0.62 -3.46 24.53
C ILE A 28 -1.78 -3.14 23.59
N PRO A 29 -3.02 -3.53 23.97
CA PRO A 29 -4.20 -3.38 23.13
C PRO A 29 -4.34 -1.98 22.57
N THR A 30 -4.18 -1.84 21.26
CA THR A 30 -4.49 -0.58 20.57
C THR A 30 -5.99 -0.41 20.45
N VAL A 31 -6.44 0.83 20.24
CA VAL A 31 -7.88 1.13 20.03
C VAL A 31 -8.48 0.24 18.95
N ARG A 32 -7.75 0.00 17.86
CA ARG A 32 -8.16 -0.88 16.76
C ARG A 32 -8.36 -2.33 17.20
N VAL A 33 -7.47 -2.87 18.04
CA VAL A 33 -7.61 -4.24 18.58
C VAL A 33 -8.79 -4.31 19.53
N MET A 34 -8.93 -3.33 20.43
CA MET A 34 -10.05 -3.25 21.37
C MET A 34 -11.40 -3.10 20.69
N GLU A 35 -11.48 -2.34 19.59
CA GLU A 35 -12.69 -2.15 18.80
C GLU A 35 -13.05 -3.43 18.06
N ASN A 36 -12.08 -4.09 17.42
CA ASN A 36 -12.27 -5.38 16.77
C ASN A 36 -12.78 -6.47 17.73
N GLU A 37 -12.32 -6.48 18.98
CA GLU A 37 -12.80 -7.43 20.00
C GLU A 37 -14.25 -7.17 20.44
N ARG A 38 -14.69 -5.91 20.40
CA ARG A 38 -16.05 -5.50 20.80
C ARG A 38 -17.06 -5.54 19.66
N MET A 39 -16.58 -5.67 18.43
CA MET A 39 -17.40 -5.58 17.23
C MET A 39 -18.13 -6.90 16.96
N ASP A 40 -19.42 -6.80 16.63
CA ASP A 40 -20.21 -7.96 16.23
C ASP A 40 -19.75 -8.50 14.87
N LYS A 41 -19.93 -9.82 14.67
CA LYS A 41 -19.55 -10.49 13.42
C LYS A 41 -20.16 -9.84 12.18
N SER A 42 -21.41 -9.38 12.26
CA SER A 42 -22.08 -8.72 11.13
C SER A 42 -21.43 -7.40 10.75
N ASP A 43 -20.94 -6.64 11.73
CA ASP A 43 -20.30 -5.35 11.48
C ASP A 43 -18.87 -5.53 11.00
N SER A 44 -18.16 -6.53 11.54
CA SER A 44 -16.85 -6.95 11.02
C SER A 44 -16.89 -7.32 9.54
N VAL A 45 -17.95 -8.04 9.10
CA VAL A 45 -18.13 -8.37 7.68
C VAL A 45 -18.38 -7.13 6.83
N LYS A 46 -19.21 -6.18 7.29
CA LYS A 46 -19.45 -4.92 6.57
C LYS A 46 -18.17 -4.09 6.43
N GLU A 47 -17.44 -3.92 7.52
CA GLU A 47 -16.16 -3.20 7.51
C GLU A 47 -15.15 -3.89 6.57
N ARG A 48 -15.07 -5.23 6.61
CA ARG A 48 -14.23 -5.99 5.70
C ARG A 48 -14.61 -5.78 4.25
N LEU A 49 -15.91 -5.71 3.92
CA LEU A 49 -16.38 -5.43 2.57
C LEU A 49 -15.95 -4.04 2.10
N VAL A 50 -16.03 -3.01 2.94
CA VAL A 50 -15.59 -1.65 2.60
C VAL A 50 -14.09 -1.65 2.26
N HIS A 51 -13.26 -2.26 3.09
CA HIS A 51 -11.82 -2.39 2.83
C HIS A 51 -11.51 -3.15 1.54
N LEU A 52 -12.27 -4.20 1.23
CA LEU A 52 -12.11 -4.97 -0.01
C LEU A 52 -12.53 -4.17 -1.25
N HIS A 53 -13.53 -3.31 -1.15
CA HIS A 53 -13.89 -2.41 -2.25
C HIS A 53 -12.76 -1.40 -2.53
N LEU A 54 -12.19 -0.81 -1.47
CA LEU A 54 -11.08 0.14 -1.59
C LEU A 54 -9.79 -0.53 -2.10
N LEU A 55 -9.60 -1.81 -1.84
CA LEU A 55 -8.39 -2.55 -2.21
C LEU A 55 -8.09 -2.49 -3.72
N GLU A 56 -9.12 -2.54 -4.57
CA GLU A 56 -8.91 -2.47 -6.02
C GLU A 56 -8.44 -1.06 -6.44
N GLU A 57 -9.03 -0.01 -5.87
CA GLU A 57 -8.59 1.37 -6.11
C GLU A 57 -7.14 1.58 -5.66
N MET A 58 -6.78 1.08 -4.48
CA MET A 58 -5.39 1.15 -3.98
C MET A 58 -4.41 0.45 -4.92
N ARG A 59 -4.80 -0.70 -5.50
CA ARG A 59 -3.98 -1.44 -6.47
C ARG A 59 -3.80 -0.66 -7.76
N GLU A 60 -4.84 -0.04 -8.28
CA GLU A 60 -4.76 0.78 -9.49
C GLU A 60 -3.86 2.01 -9.25
N ILE A 61 -4.05 2.74 -8.15
CA ILE A 61 -3.19 3.87 -7.79
C ILE A 61 -1.73 3.43 -7.64
N ALA A 62 -1.48 2.26 -7.02
CA ALA A 62 -0.13 1.70 -6.87
C ALA A 62 0.50 1.32 -8.22
N LYS A 63 -0.27 0.74 -9.14
CA LYS A 63 0.21 0.42 -10.50
C LYS A 63 0.60 1.69 -11.26
N ASP A 64 -0.28 2.70 -11.22
CA ASP A 64 -0.08 3.97 -11.90
C ASP A 64 1.13 4.74 -11.38
N THR A 65 1.25 4.87 -10.06
CA THR A 65 2.39 5.54 -9.43
C THR A 65 3.70 4.83 -9.75
N ARG A 66 3.72 3.49 -9.70
CA ARG A 66 4.88 2.70 -10.11
C ARG A 66 5.23 2.92 -11.58
N TYR A 67 4.24 2.92 -12.47
CA TYR A 67 4.45 3.14 -13.90
C TYR A 67 5.04 4.53 -14.17
N LYS A 68 4.43 5.58 -13.63
CA LYS A 68 4.92 6.97 -13.76
C LYS A 68 6.36 7.12 -13.26
N LYS A 69 6.69 6.49 -12.12
CA LYS A 69 8.06 6.54 -11.57
C LYS A 69 9.07 5.82 -12.47
N LYS A 70 8.71 4.66 -13.03
CA LYS A 70 9.55 3.94 -14.00
C LYS A 70 9.77 4.75 -15.27
N MET A 71 8.74 5.40 -15.80
CA MET A 71 8.85 6.24 -17.01
C MET A 71 9.83 7.42 -16.77
N LYS A 72 9.68 8.14 -15.65
CA LYS A 72 10.62 9.22 -15.28
C LYS A 72 12.07 8.73 -15.14
N GLN A 73 12.27 7.56 -14.55
CA GLN A 73 13.60 6.96 -14.44
C GLN A 73 14.18 6.64 -15.82
N LYS A 74 13.40 6.01 -16.70
CA LYS A 74 13.80 5.72 -18.07
C LYS A 74 14.20 6.99 -18.82
N GLU A 75 13.36 8.03 -18.77
CA GLU A 75 13.64 9.33 -19.42
C GLU A 75 14.96 9.95 -18.92
N TYR A 76 15.19 9.92 -17.62
CA TYR A 76 16.44 10.41 -17.03
C TYR A 76 17.67 9.64 -17.55
N PHE A 77 17.61 8.31 -17.54
CA PHE A 77 18.72 7.49 -18.04
C PHE A 77 18.94 7.65 -19.55
N ASP A 78 17.87 7.67 -20.34
CA ASP A 78 17.94 7.87 -21.80
C ASP A 78 18.55 9.25 -22.14
N GLN A 79 18.18 10.31 -21.41
CA GLN A 79 18.80 11.63 -21.56
C GLN A 79 20.29 11.61 -21.21
N LYS A 80 20.67 10.95 -20.10
CA LYS A 80 22.06 10.86 -19.68
C LYS A 80 22.93 10.08 -20.66
N ILE A 81 22.40 9.02 -21.27
CA ILE A 81 23.09 8.24 -22.31
C ILE A 81 23.29 9.10 -23.56
N ARG A 82 22.29 9.89 -23.98
CA ARG A 82 22.42 10.81 -25.12
C ARG A 82 23.49 11.88 -24.96
N TRP A 83 23.80 12.28 -23.73
CA TRP A 83 24.83 13.28 -23.42
C TRP A 83 26.20 12.68 -23.08
N SER A 84 26.34 11.36 -23.12
CA SER A 84 27.62 10.70 -22.83
C SER A 84 28.61 10.95 -23.98
N PRO A 85 29.81 11.52 -23.74
CA PRO A 85 30.81 11.79 -24.77
C PRO A 85 31.46 10.53 -25.36
N PHE A 86 30.97 9.34 -24.99
CA PHE A 86 31.41 8.03 -25.48
C PHE A 86 30.40 7.38 -26.45
N HIS A 87 29.49 8.17 -27.03
CA HIS A 87 28.68 7.83 -28.21
C HIS A 87 29.01 8.80 -29.35
#